data_AF-A0A7C5JSS1-F1
#
_entry.id   AF-A0A7C5JSS1-F1
#
_cell.length_a   1.000
_cell.length_b   1.000
_cell.length_c   1.000
_cell.angle_alpha   90.00
_cell.angle_beta   90.00
_cell.angle_gamma   90.00
#
_symmetry.space_group_name_H-M   'P 1'
#
loop_
_entity.id
_entity.type
_entity.pdbx_description
1 polymer ?
#
loop_
_entity_poly.entity_id
_entity_poly.type
_entity_poly.pdbx_seq_one_letter_code
_entity_poly.pdbx_strand_id
1 'polypeptide(L)'
;NLVDICKDADALVIESTYLSVEEDLALKFGHLTAAQAAELAREAGVRQLILTHISRRYREKDVLEEEQAIFPNATVARDFDHYEIKRPDRT
;
A
#
# COMPACT_ATOMS: atom_id res chain seq x y z
N ASN A 1 13.38 -5.97 8.10
CA ASN A 1 13.10 -5.93 6.66
C ASN A 1 11.83 -6.74 6.43
N LEU A 2 10.77 -6.14 5.87
CA LEU A 2 9.49 -6.83 5.62
C LEU A 2 9.44 -7.54 4.25
N VAL A 3 10.36 -7.22 3.34
CA VAL A 3 10.37 -7.76 1.96
C VAL A 3 10.32 -9.30 1.96
N ASP A 4 11.17 -9.95 2.75
CA ASP A 4 11.23 -11.43 2.82
C ASP A 4 9.96 -12.04 3.43
N ILE A 5 9.29 -11.33 4.34
CA ILE A 5 8.06 -11.78 5.01
C ILE A 5 6.87 -11.65 4.06
N CYS A 6 6.84 -10.58 3.27
CA CYS A 6 5.78 -10.28 2.31
C CYS A 6 6.00 -10.95 0.94
N LYS A 7 7.11 -11.69 0.78
CA LYS A 7 7.54 -12.20 -0.51
C LYS A 7 6.46 -13.05 -1.19
N ASP A 8 6.14 -12.70 -2.44
CA ASP A 8 5.18 -13.37 -3.31
C ASP A 8 3.74 -13.47 -2.73
N ALA A 9 3.39 -12.60 -1.77
CA ALA A 9 2.05 -12.60 -1.18
C ALA A 9 0.98 -12.24 -2.23
N ASP A 10 -0.16 -12.94 -2.18
CA ASP A 10 -1.30 -12.64 -3.07
C ASP A 10 -1.90 -11.24 -2.80
N ALA A 11 -1.88 -10.80 -1.53
CA ALA A 11 -2.30 -9.46 -1.16
C ALA A 11 -1.52 -8.96 0.07
N LEU A 12 -1.22 -7.67 0.08
CA LEU A 12 -0.65 -6.94 1.21
C LEU A 12 -1.62 -5.83 1.64
N VAL A 13 -2.11 -5.91 2.88
CA VAL A 13 -2.84 -4.80 3.52
C VAL A 13 -1.86 -4.08 4.44
N ILE A 14 -1.64 -2.78 4.21
CA ILE A 14 -0.65 -2.01 4.97
C ILE A 14 -1.07 -0.56 5.15
N GLU A 15 -0.61 0.06 6.22
CA GLU A 15 -0.84 1.48 6.46
C GLU A 15 -0.09 2.37 5.44
N SER A 16 -0.67 3.53 5.16
CA SER A 16 -0.05 4.59 4.36
C SER A 16 -0.58 5.95 4.80
N THR A 17 -0.28 6.29 6.05
CA THR A 17 -0.83 7.46 6.73
C THR A 17 -0.47 8.78 6.06
N TYR A 18 0.71 8.86 5.44
CA TYR A 18 1.28 10.07 4.84
C TYR A 18 1.46 9.95 3.31
N LEU A 19 1.62 11.08 2.64
CA LEU A 19 2.20 11.16 1.29
C LEU A 19 3.69 11.49 1.39
N SER A 20 4.43 11.28 0.32
CA SER A 20 5.90 11.48 0.26
C SER A 20 6.31 12.92 0.56
N VAL A 21 5.45 13.90 0.26
CA VAL A 21 5.65 15.31 0.63
C VAL A 21 5.75 15.53 2.15
N GLU A 22 5.28 14.59 2.96
CA GLU A 22 5.33 14.62 4.43
C GLU A 22 6.13 13.42 5.01
N GLU A 23 7.13 12.92 4.28
CA GLU A 23 7.97 11.79 4.73
C GLU A 23 8.62 12.03 6.11
N ASP A 24 9.12 13.24 6.38
CA ASP A 24 9.68 13.60 7.69
C ASP A 24 8.65 13.43 8.83
N LEU A 25 7.38 13.71 8.54
CA LEU A 25 6.29 13.58 9.50
C LEU A 25 5.92 12.12 9.71
N ALA A 26 5.93 11.33 8.63
CA ALA A 26 5.76 9.89 8.67
C ALA A 26 6.83 9.25 9.56
N LEU A 27 8.11 9.58 9.34
CA LEU A 27 9.22 9.11 10.14
C LEU A 27 9.09 9.53 11.61
N LYS A 28 8.78 10.81 11.86
CA LYS A 28 8.64 11.35 13.22
C LYS A 28 7.56 10.64 14.04
N PHE A 29 6.46 10.25 13.40
CA PHE A 29 5.34 9.58 14.08
C PHE A 29 5.31 8.06 13.89
N GLY A 30 6.30 7.48 13.21
CA GLY A 30 6.42 6.03 13.03
C GLY A 30 5.38 5.44 12.08
N HIS A 31 5.03 6.19 11.03
CA HIS A 31 4.08 5.80 9.99
C HIS A 31 4.75 5.70 8.62
N LEU A 32 4.03 5.14 7.65
CA LEU A 32 4.48 5.03 6.27
C LEU A 32 3.90 6.13 5.38
N THR A 33 4.62 6.42 4.31
CA THR A 33 4.06 7.10 3.14
C THR A 33 3.40 6.10 2.19
N ALA A 34 2.49 6.57 1.32
CA ALA A 34 1.93 5.76 0.24
C ALA A 34 3.01 5.20 -0.69
N ALA A 35 4.02 6.00 -1.02
CA ALA A 35 5.17 5.54 -1.80
C ALA A 35 5.95 4.41 -1.11
N GLN A 36 6.24 4.52 0.19
CA GLN A 36 6.98 3.48 0.93
C GLN A 36 6.21 2.15 0.98
N ALA A 37 4.88 2.20 1.14
CA ALA A 37 4.03 1.01 1.05
C ALA A 37 4.07 0.38 -0.35
N ALA A 38 4.03 1.19 -1.41
CA ALA A 38 4.11 0.75 -2.80
C ALA A 38 5.49 0.15 -3.14
N GLU A 39 6.57 0.74 -2.64
CA GLU A 39 7.93 0.22 -2.82
C GLU A 39 8.10 -1.14 -2.17
N LEU A 40 7.63 -1.31 -0.93
CA LEU A 40 7.64 -2.60 -0.25
C LEU A 40 6.86 -3.66 -1.04
N ALA A 41 5.67 -3.31 -1.52
CA ALA A 41 4.84 -4.20 -2.33
C ALA A 41 5.56 -4.64 -3.61
N ARG A 42 6.15 -3.69 -4.34
CA ARG A 42 6.91 -3.95 -5.56
C ARG A 42 8.13 -4.83 -5.30
N GLU A 43 8.91 -4.53 -4.27
CA GLU A 43 10.12 -5.28 -3.92
C GLU A 43 9.82 -6.70 -3.45
N ALA A 44 8.73 -6.88 -2.70
CA ALA A 44 8.28 -8.18 -2.23
C ALA A 44 7.59 -9.01 -3.33
N GLY A 45 7.28 -8.43 -4.49
CA GLY A 45 6.58 -9.13 -5.57
C GLY A 45 5.13 -9.49 -5.21
N VAL A 46 4.47 -8.66 -4.37
CA VAL A 46 3.07 -8.91 -4.01
C VAL A 46 2.17 -8.73 -5.23
N ARG A 47 1.05 -9.46 -5.28
CA ARG A 47 0.15 -9.39 -6.44
C ARG A 47 -0.83 -8.23 -6.32
N GLN A 48 -1.37 -7.95 -5.13
CA GLN A 48 -2.31 -6.86 -4.86
C GLN A 48 -1.87 -6.06 -3.62
N LEU A 49 -1.95 -4.73 -3.70
CA LEU A 49 -1.70 -3.84 -2.57
C LEU A 49 -2.99 -3.15 -2.14
N ILE A 50 -3.29 -3.17 -0.85
CA ILE A 50 -4.47 -2.55 -0.27
C ILE A 50 -3.99 -1.58 0.80
N LEU A 51 -4.10 -0.29 0.50
CA LEU A 51 -3.71 0.79 1.38
C LEU A 51 -4.81 1.09 2.38
N THR A 52 -4.45 1.21 3.66
CA THR A 52 -5.37 1.59 4.74
C THR A 52 -4.76 2.64 5.66
N HIS A 53 -5.53 3.07 6.67
CA HIS A 53 -5.10 4.04 7.67
C HIS A 53 -4.63 5.38 7.06
N ILE A 54 -5.35 5.87 6.04
CA ILE A 54 -5.04 7.11 5.35
C ILE A 54 -5.43 8.33 6.19
N SER A 55 -4.55 9.32 6.28
CA SER A 55 -4.90 10.61 6.90
C SER A 55 -6.01 11.30 6.12
N ARG A 56 -7.05 11.74 6.84
CA ARG A 56 -8.24 12.44 6.29
C ARG A 56 -7.92 13.76 5.58
N ARG A 57 -6.68 14.26 5.66
CA ARG A 57 -6.24 15.49 5.00
C ARG A 57 -6.01 15.32 3.50
N TYR A 58 -5.84 14.10 3.01
CA TYR A 58 -5.61 13.82 1.60
C TYR A 58 -6.88 13.40 0.89
N ARG A 59 -6.95 13.70 -0.41
CA ARG A 59 -7.96 13.11 -1.28
C ARG A 59 -7.45 11.76 -1.72
N GLU A 60 -8.34 10.77 -1.81
CA GLU A 60 -7.99 9.42 -2.26
C GLU A 60 -7.23 9.41 -3.59
N LYS A 61 -7.62 10.29 -4.53
CA LYS A 61 -6.92 10.42 -5.82
C LYS A 61 -5.44 10.80 -5.69
N ASP A 62 -5.07 11.61 -4.69
CA ASP A 62 -3.69 12.06 -4.51
C ASP A 62 -2.84 10.89 -3.96
N VAL A 63 -3.45 10.04 -3.13
CA VAL A 63 -2.84 8.78 -2.63
C VAL A 63 -2.64 7.78 -3.76
N LEU A 64 -3.67 7.58 -4.58
CA LEU A 64 -3.61 6.67 -5.74
C LEU A 64 -2.60 7.15 -6.79
N GLU A 65 -2.53 8.44 -7.08
CA GLU A 65 -1.55 9.00 -8.02
C GLU A 65 -0.10 8.73 -7.59
N GLU A 66 0.22 8.91 -6.29
CA GLU A 66 1.56 8.64 -5.77
C GLU A 66 1.89 7.14 -5.75
N GLU A 67 0.96 6.32 -5.29
CA GLU A 67 1.12 4.88 -5.16
C GLU A 67 1.25 4.21 -6.55
N GLN A 68 0.33 4.50 -7.48
CA GLN A 68 0.24 3.80 -8.77
C GLN A 68 1.42 4.13 -9.69
N ALA A 69 2.13 5.23 -9.43
CA ALA A 69 3.40 5.53 -10.08
C ALA A 69 4.49 4.48 -9.77
N ILE A 70 4.36 3.74 -8.66
CA ILE A 70 5.30 2.73 -8.18
C ILE A 70 4.75 1.31 -8.32
N PHE A 71 3.48 1.10 -7.95
CA PHE A 71 2.83 -0.21 -7.98
C PHE A 71 1.40 -0.11 -8.57
N PRO A 72 1.22 -0.34 -9.88
CA PRO A 72 -0.06 -0.07 -10.55
C PRO A 72 -1.29 -0.84 -10.04
N ASN A 73 -1.10 -1.95 -9.30
CA ASN A 73 -2.19 -2.82 -8.86
C ASN A 73 -2.58 -2.61 -7.39
N ALA A 74 -2.73 -1.36 -6.97
CA ALA A 74 -3.24 -1.05 -5.63
C ALA A 74 -4.63 -0.43 -5.60
N THR A 75 -5.18 -0.44 -4.39
CA THR A 75 -6.47 0.18 -4.05
C THR A 75 -6.37 0.82 -2.68
N VAL A 76 -7.06 1.94 -2.47
CA VAL A 76 -7.26 2.53 -1.15
C VAL A 76 -8.54 1.95 -0.55
N ALA A 77 -8.42 1.31 0.61
CA ALA A 77 -9.55 0.73 1.31
C ALA A 77 -10.47 1.80 1.90
N ARG A 78 -11.78 1.55 1.77
CA ARG A 78 -12.84 2.33 2.38
C ARG A 78 -13.57 1.50 3.43
N ASP A 79 -14.25 2.21 4.32
CA ASP A 79 -15.10 1.58 5.33
C ASP A 79 -16.08 0.62 4.66
N PHE A 80 -16.12 -0.62 5.16
CA PHE A 80 -16.95 -1.73 4.69
C PHE A 80 -16.60 -2.32 3.31
N ASP A 81 -15.45 -1.97 2.72
CA ASP A 81 -14.97 -2.67 1.52
C ASP A 81 -14.73 -4.16 1.80
N HIS A 82 -15.00 -4.99 0.78
CA HIS A 82 -14.77 -6.43 0.80
C HIS A 82 -13.85 -6.82 -0.35
N TYR A 83 -12.78 -7.53 -0.03
CA TYR A 83 -11.79 -8.01 -1.00
C TYR A 83 -11.80 -9.54 -1.04
N GLU A 84 -11.87 -10.10 -2.25
CA GLU A 84 -11.78 -11.55 -2.46
C GLU A 84 -10.39 -11.90 -3.00
N ILE A 85 -9.59 -12.60 -2.20
CA ILE A 85 -8.27 -13.07 -2.62
C ILE A 85 -8.39 -14.47 -3.19
N LYS A 86 -8.32 -14.56 -4.52
CA LYS A 86 -8.39 -15.84 -5.24
C LYS A 86 -7.03 -16.50 -5.28
N ARG A 87 -6.98 -17.79 -4.96
CA ARG A 87 -5.78 -18.59 -5.20
C ARG A 87 -5.47 -18.59 -6.70
N PRO A 88 -4.22 -18.35 -7.10
CA PRO A 88 -3.84 -18.50 -8.50
C PRO A 88 -4.05 -19.95 -8.93
N ASP A 89 -4.50 -20.14 -10.17
CA ASP A 89 -4.60 -21.46 -10.76
C ASP A 89 -3.20 -22.11 -10.76
N ARG A 90 -3.08 -23.27 -10.11
CA ARG A 90 -1.85 -24.06 -10.14
C ARG A 90 -1.85 -24.87 -11.43
N THR A 91 -1.30 -24.31 -12.52
CA THR A 91 -0.82 -25.10 -13.67
C THR A 91 0.50 -25.78 -13.37
#